data_AF-A0A1V6TGI3-F1
#
_entry.id   AF-A0A1V6TGI3-F1
#
_cell.length_a   1.000
_cell.length_b   1.000
_cell.length_c   1.000
_cell.angle_alpha   90.00
_cell.angle_beta   90.00
_cell.angle_gamma   90.00
#
_symmetry.space_group_name_H-M   'P 1'
#
loop_
_entity.id
_entity.type
_entity.pdbx_description
1 polymer ?
#
loop_
_entity_poly.entity_id
_entity_poly.type
_entity_poly.pdbx_seq_one_letter_code
_entity_poly.pdbx_strand_id
1 'polypeptide(L)'
;MNIPHGGVSMRKRKEEVKKNEEEEEEAKVGGSQGRPAFLSAQRNFTPLWDSPRWSILIFFILFKRVLNSCCFGLIDFDSSCIASSITCLLHLIMSPPAFNLTALDHQLLAMTDEEFVPHDWDDLQSIIARNDLAALKRKPSDLRRYLDWSAATKAQYGSIMNYICQKRLRWSSPSESDANTPTSQSPSSAPSLASVPDTPAAIQSGVIAFRNPRPFADSEDYKILRNDWPYGLEPGISHLVVWSRTPIPVEDGEGHLTDDSKALIDDFVQRTFVDRLIRDPQQRFEDPKSQILWFKNWVGLQSVRALEHVHILTRDVPEDILFEWSGESGAKQD
;
A
#
# COMPACT_ATOMS: atom_id res chain seq x y z
N MET A 1 -8.46 -33.32 51.36
CA MET A 1 -9.74 -32.75 50.88
C MET A 1 -9.56 -32.40 49.41
N ASN A 2 -10.44 -32.94 48.56
CA ASN A 2 -10.34 -32.97 47.11
C ASN A 2 -10.78 -31.65 46.43
N ILE A 3 -10.10 -31.36 45.31
CA ILE A 3 -10.48 -30.41 44.26
C ILE A 3 -11.48 -31.08 43.30
N PRO A 4 -12.48 -30.40 42.71
CA PRO A 4 -13.15 -30.90 41.52
C PRO A 4 -12.65 -30.21 40.23
N HIS A 5 -12.25 -31.05 39.28
CA HIS A 5 -12.04 -30.72 37.86
C HIS A 5 -13.38 -30.60 37.12
N GLY A 6 -13.50 -29.62 36.23
CA GLY A 6 -14.56 -29.51 35.23
C GLY A 6 -13.97 -29.40 33.82
N GLY A 7 -13.63 -30.54 33.22
CA GLY A 7 -13.25 -30.62 31.81
C GLY A 7 -14.49 -30.86 30.95
N VAL A 8 -14.88 -29.88 30.14
CA VAL A 8 -15.90 -30.06 29.09
C VAL A 8 -15.22 -30.68 27.86
N SER A 9 -15.70 -31.86 27.46
CA SER A 9 -15.11 -32.72 26.45
C SER A 9 -15.24 -32.16 25.02
N MET A 10 -14.11 -32.06 24.32
CA MET A 10 -13.95 -31.75 22.88
C MET A 10 -14.84 -32.58 21.94
N ARG A 11 -15.40 -33.71 22.38
CA ARG A 11 -16.32 -34.52 21.57
C ARG A 11 -17.68 -33.87 21.36
N LYS A 12 -18.21 -33.15 22.37
CA LYS A 12 -19.53 -32.49 22.25
C LYS A 12 -19.52 -31.34 21.24
N ARG A 13 -18.40 -30.61 21.13
CA ARG A 13 -18.25 -29.52 20.15
C ARG A 13 -18.11 -30.00 18.71
N LYS A 14 -17.59 -31.21 18.49
CA LYS A 14 -17.47 -31.78 17.13
C LYS A 14 -18.79 -32.33 16.58
N GLU A 15 -19.67 -32.84 17.45
CA GLU A 15 -21.00 -33.31 17.05
C GLU A 15 -21.96 -32.16 16.72
N GLU A 16 -21.81 -31.00 17.39
CA GLU A 16 -22.64 -29.81 17.17
C GLU A 16 -22.30 -29.08 15.85
N VAL A 17 -21.02 -29.08 15.44
CA VAL A 17 -20.59 -28.53 14.14
C VAL A 17 -21.05 -29.40 12.98
N LYS A 18 -20.97 -30.73 13.12
CA LYS A 18 -21.37 -31.65 12.06
C LYS A 18 -22.88 -31.61 11.77
N LYS A 19 -23.70 -31.37 12.81
CA LYS A 19 -25.15 -31.26 12.65
C LYS A 19 -25.56 -29.99 11.89
N ASN A 20 -24.82 -28.89 12.04
CA ASN A 20 -25.11 -27.64 11.34
C ASN A 20 -24.71 -27.70 9.84
N GLU A 21 -23.68 -28.47 9.49
CA GLU A 21 -23.28 -28.67 8.08
C GLU A 21 -24.26 -29.56 7.30
N GLU A 22 -24.87 -30.57 7.95
CA GLU A 22 -25.88 -31.44 7.30
C GLU A 22 -27.23 -30.71 7.09
N GLU A 23 -27.62 -29.77 7.97
CA GLU A 23 -28.84 -28.94 7.78
C GLU A 23 -28.70 -27.89 6.66
N GLU A 24 -27.47 -27.44 6.34
CA GLU A 24 -27.23 -26.46 5.27
C GLU A 24 -27.17 -27.13 3.87
N GLU A 25 -26.82 -28.42 3.80
CA GLU A 25 -26.78 -29.18 2.55
C GLU A 25 -28.17 -29.64 2.09
N GLU A 26 -29.08 -29.98 3.02
CA GLU A 26 -30.48 -30.32 2.70
C GLU A 26 -31.29 -29.11 2.17
N ALA A 27 -30.92 -27.87 2.54
CA ALA A 27 -31.57 -26.66 2.06
C ALA A 27 -31.28 -26.34 0.57
N LYS A 28 -30.26 -26.97 -0.04
CA LYS A 28 -29.86 -26.71 -1.44
C LYS A 28 -30.48 -27.64 -2.49
N VAL A 29 -31.22 -28.68 -2.10
CA VAL A 29 -31.67 -29.73 -3.06
C VAL A 29 -33.19 -29.69 -3.37
N GLY A 30 -33.99 -28.84 -2.72
CA GLY A 30 -35.44 -28.78 -2.93
C GLY A 30 -35.93 -27.62 -3.81
N GLY A 31 -36.17 -27.83 -5.11
CA GLY A 31 -37.03 -26.91 -5.87
C GLY A 31 -36.89 -26.90 -7.40
N SER A 32 -37.37 -27.93 -8.08
CA SER A 32 -37.61 -27.93 -9.53
C SER A 32 -39.09 -28.25 -9.81
N GLN A 33 -39.92 -27.25 -10.20
CA GLN A 33 -41.13 -27.41 -11.04
C GLN A 33 -41.57 -26.07 -11.69
N GLY A 34 -41.52 -25.98 -13.03
CA GLY A 34 -42.64 -25.55 -13.90
C GLY A 34 -43.00 -24.07 -14.21
N ARG A 35 -42.48 -23.55 -15.36
CA ARG A 35 -43.08 -22.59 -16.36
C ARG A 35 -43.31 -21.09 -15.99
N PRO A 36 -43.48 -20.15 -16.96
CA PRO A 36 -43.12 -20.10 -18.40
C PRO A 36 -42.16 -18.93 -18.75
N ALA A 37 -41.64 -18.93 -19.99
CA ALA A 37 -40.80 -17.86 -20.52
C ALA A 37 -41.54 -16.51 -20.58
N PHE A 38 -41.08 -15.52 -19.82
CA PHE A 38 -41.44 -14.11 -19.96
C PHE A 38 -40.17 -13.32 -20.30
N LEU A 39 -40.13 -12.75 -21.50
CA LEU A 39 -39.16 -11.73 -21.90
C LEU A 39 -39.36 -10.51 -20.99
N SER A 40 -38.52 -10.35 -19.96
CA SER A 40 -38.42 -9.08 -19.23
C SER A 40 -37.17 -8.34 -19.69
N ALA A 41 -37.38 -7.25 -20.43
CA ALA A 41 -36.35 -6.26 -20.67
C ALA A 41 -35.74 -5.82 -19.32
N GLN A 42 -34.45 -6.10 -19.09
CA GLN A 42 -33.70 -5.50 -18.00
C GLN A 42 -33.67 -3.99 -18.23
N ARG A 43 -34.50 -3.25 -17.49
CA ARG A 43 -34.23 -1.83 -17.22
C ARG A 43 -32.98 -1.79 -16.36
N ASN A 44 -31.89 -1.31 -16.94
CA ASN A 44 -30.69 -0.91 -16.22
C ASN A 44 -31.08 0.06 -15.10
N PHE A 45 -31.05 -0.41 -13.85
CA PHE A 45 -31.05 0.47 -12.68
C PHE A 45 -29.61 0.94 -12.49
N THR A 46 -29.29 2.10 -13.05
CA THR A 46 -28.14 2.89 -12.61
C THR A 46 -28.42 3.33 -11.17
N PRO A 47 -27.51 3.10 -10.22
CA PRO A 47 -27.67 3.61 -8.86
C PRO A 47 -27.82 5.13 -8.86
N LEU A 48 -28.58 5.67 -7.91
CA LEU A 48 -28.95 7.09 -7.89
C LEU A 48 -27.73 8.04 -7.87
N TRP A 49 -26.57 7.58 -7.39
CA TRP A 49 -25.32 8.33 -7.29
C TRP A 49 -24.53 8.47 -8.61
N ASP A 50 -24.86 7.69 -9.65
CA ASP A 50 -24.28 7.83 -10.99
C ASP A 50 -25.02 8.87 -11.85
N SER A 51 -26.01 9.56 -11.29
CA SER A 51 -26.74 10.60 -12.01
C SER A 51 -26.02 11.95 -11.91
N PRO A 52 -25.89 12.71 -13.03
CA PRO A 52 -25.42 14.10 -13.03
C PRO A 52 -26.16 15.03 -12.06
N ARG A 53 -27.35 14.60 -11.58
CA ARG A 53 -28.17 15.31 -10.61
C ARG A 53 -27.57 15.33 -9.19
N TRP A 54 -26.73 14.37 -8.81
CA TRP A 54 -26.06 14.37 -7.50
C TRP A 54 -24.87 15.33 -7.43
N SER A 55 -24.10 15.44 -8.51
CA SER A 55 -23.05 16.45 -8.65
C SER A 55 -23.63 17.87 -8.54
N ILE A 56 -24.85 18.09 -9.05
CA ILE A 56 -25.58 19.36 -8.92
C ILE A 56 -25.99 19.62 -7.46
N LEU A 57 -26.42 18.60 -6.71
CA LEU A 57 -26.84 18.77 -5.30
C LEU A 57 -25.65 19.12 -4.39
N ILE A 58 -24.49 18.47 -4.59
CA ILE A 58 -23.23 18.80 -3.90
C ILE A 58 -22.74 20.20 -4.30
N PHE A 59 -22.84 20.54 -5.59
CA PHE A 59 -22.57 21.89 -6.09
C PHE A 59 -23.44 22.93 -5.38
N PHE A 60 -24.75 22.70 -5.24
CA PHE A 60 -25.63 23.62 -4.51
C PHE A 60 -25.30 23.70 -3.01
N ILE A 61 -24.96 22.60 -2.34
CA ILE A 61 -24.62 22.61 -0.90
C ILE A 61 -23.31 23.37 -0.64
N LEU A 62 -22.28 23.16 -1.48
CA LEU A 62 -21.00 23.85 -1.38
C LEU A 62 -21.11 25.32 -1.83
N PHE A 63 -21.86 25.60 -2.90
CA PHE A 63 -22.11 26.95 -3.39
C PHE A 63 -22.89 27.80 -2.37
N LYS A 64 -23.86 27.20 -1.66
CA LYS A 64 -24.60 27.88 -0.58
C LYS A 64 -23.72 28.17 0.64
N ARG A 65 -22.74 27.30 0.95
CA ARG A 65 -21.73 27.54 2.00
C ARG A 65 -20.76 28.66 1.65
N VAL A 66 -20.32 28.73 0.39
CA VAL A 66 -19.45 29.81 -0.12
C VAL A 66 -20.20 31.15 -0.16
N LEU A 67 -21.44 31.18 -0.67
CA LEU A 67 -22.27 32.39 -0.67
C LEU A 67 -22.60 32.89 0.74
N ASN A 68 -22.96 32.01 1.68
CA ASN A 68 -23.23 32.41 3.06
C ASN A 68 -21.98 32.94 3.78
N SER A 69 -20.79 32.51 3.39
CA SER A 69 -19.53 33.01 3.95
C SER A 69 -19.10 34.36 3.34
N CYS A 70 -19.65 34.75 2.18
CA CYS A 70 -19.35 36.00 1.49
C CYS A 70 -20.35 37.14 1.77
N CYS A 71 -21.43 36.91 2.53
CA CYS A 71 -22.44 37.93 2.81
C CYS A 71 -22.15 38.86 4.01
N PHE A 72 -20.92 38.92 4.52
CA PHE A 72 -20.49 39.97 5.45
C PHE A 72 -19.31 40.75 4.87
N GLY A 73 -19.63 41.88 4.23
CA GLY A 73 -18.66 42.91 3.86
C GLY A 73 -18.64 43.25 2.38
N LEU A 74 -19.17 44.43 2.06
CA LEU A 74 -18.98 45.14 0.79
C LEU A 74 -17.48 45.30 0.50
N ILE A 75 -16.94 44.48 -0.39
CA ILE A 75 -15.63 44.70 -1.02
C ILE A 75 -15.81 44.37 -2.50
N ASP A 76 -15.50 45.33 -3.38
CA ASP A 76 -15.41 45.13 -4.82
C ASP A 76 -14.33 44.07 -5.11
N PHE A 77 -14.76 42.85 -5.42
CA PHE A 77 -13.86 41.75 -5.77
C PHE A 77 -13.71 41.67 -7.30
N ASP A 78 -12.46 41.74 -7.75
CA ASP A 78 -12.06 41.54 -9.15
C ASP A 78 -12.53 40.15 -9.62
N SER A 79 -13.36 40.15 -10.68
CA SER A 79 -13.98 38.95 -11.25
C SER A 79 -12.96 37.91 -11.73
N SER A 80 -11.71 38.33 -11.98
CA SER A 80 -10.61 37.43 -12.35
C SER A 80 -10.15 36.54 -11.19
N CYS A 81 -10.17 37.03 -9.94
CA CYS A 81 -9.75 36.26 -8.75
C CYS A 81 -10.76 35.16 -8.37
N ILE A 82 -12.05 35.43 -8.55
CA ILE A 82 -13.13 34.45 -8.34
C ILE A 82 -13.10 33.40 -9.44
N ALA A 83 -12.93 33.80 -10.70
CA ALA A 83 -12.81 32.86 -11.82
C ALA A 83 -11.58 31.95 -11.66
N SER A 84 -10.43 32.49 -11.24
CA SER A 84 -9.22 31.71 -11.01
C SER A 84 -9.37 30.74 -9.82
N SER A 85 -10.00 31.19 -8.72
CA SER A 85 -10.29 30.35 -7.55
C SER A 85 -11.30 29.24 -7.86
N ILE A 86 -12.36 29.55 -8.62
CA ILE A 86 -13.35 28.56 -9.07
C ILE A 86 -12.74 27.60 -10.09
N THR A 87 -11.87 28.06 -10.99
CA THR A 87 -11.19 27.19 -11.97
C THR A 87 -10.19 26.27 -11.27
N CYS A 88 -9.48 26.75 -10.25
CA CYS A 88 -8.59 25.93 -9.42
C CYS A 88 -9.38 24.92 -8.57
N LEU A 89 -10.50 25.34 -7.98
CA LEU A 89 -11.41 24.47 -7.24
C LEU A 89 -12.06 23.43 -8.17
N LEU A 90 -12.47 23.81 -9.38
CA LEU A 90 -13.00 22.90 -10.41
C LEU A 90 -11.92 21.94 -10.92
N HIS A 91 -10.67 22.37 -11.10
CA HIS A 91 -9.57 21.47 -11.50
C HIS A 91 -9.27 20.41 -10.42
N LEU A 92 -9.34 20.81 -9.14
CA LEU A 92 -9.24 19.92 -7.99
C LEU A 92 -10.45 18.97 -7.87
N ILE A 93 -11.63 19.39 -8.32
CA ILE A 93 -12.86 18.59 -8.29
C ILE A 93 -13.01 17.68 -9.53
N MET A 94 -12.39 18.02 -10.67
CA MET A 94 -12.65 17.36 -11.97
C MET A 94 -11.55 16.42 -12.49
N SER A 95 -10.42 16.31 -11.79
CA SER A 95 -9.42 15.29 -12.13
C SER A 95 -9.82 13.96 -11.50
N PRO A 96 -9.97 12.86 -12.26
CA PRO A 96 -10.26 11.56 -11.67
C PRO A 96 -9.16 11.23 -10.65
N PRO A 97 -9.52 10.70 -9.47
CA PRO A 97 -8.53 10.42 -8.43
C PRO A 97 -7.45 9.50 -9.00
N ALA A 98 -6.22 9.69 -8.52
CA ALA A 98 -5.07 8.91 -8.96
C ALA A 98 -5.32 7.38 -8.87
N PHE A 99 -6.26 6.94 -8.04
CA PHE A 99 -6.67 5.56 -7.88
C PHE A 99 -8.20 5.54 -7.70
N ASN A 100 -8.83 4.41 -8.02
CA ASN A 100 -10.25 4.23 -7.73
C ASN A 100 -10.43 4.21 -6.20
N LEU A 101 -11.21 5.17 -5.68
CA LEU A 101 -11.54 5.21 -4.27
C LEU A 101 -12.51 4.07 -3.95
N THR A 102 -12.25 3.39 -2.84
CA THR A 102 -13.15 2.39 -2.29
C THR A 102 -14.31 3.04 -1.53
N ALA A 103 -15.36 2.28 -1.23
CA ALA A 103 -16.46 2.76 -0.37
C ALA A 103 -15.96 3.22 1.01
N LEU A 104 -14.92 2.56 1.53
CA LEU A 104 -14.27 2.91 2.78
C LEU A 104 -13.53 4.25 2.67
N ASP A 105 -12.82 4.50 1.56
CA ASP A 105 -12.14 5.78 1.33
C ASP A 105 -13.14 6.94 1.32
N HIS A 106 -14.31 6.75 0.70
CA HIS A 106 -15.37 7.76 0.70
C HIS A 106 -15.90 8.05 2.12
N GLN A 107 -16.06 7.02 2.94
CA GLN A 107 -16.47 7.19 4.35
C GLN A 107 -15.41 7.95 5.14
N LEU A 108 -14.13 7.60 4.98
CA LEU A 108 -13.01 8.29 5.63
C LEU A 108 -12.91 9.76 5.21
N LEU A 109 -13.09 10.06 3.93
CA LEU A 109 -13.06 11.43 3.42
C LEU A 109 -14.22 12.29 3.93
N ALA A 110 -15.33 11.67 4.35
CA ALA A 110 -16.47 12.35 4.96
C ALA A 110 -16.31 12.61 6.48
N MET A 111 -15.31 11.97 7.10
CA MET A 111 -15.03 12.04 8.54
C MET A 111 -14.04 13.16 8.89
N THR A 112 -14.09 13.66 10.12
CA THR A 112 -13.04 14.54 10.67
C THR A 112 -11.88 13.75 11.30
N ASP A 113 -10.76 14.42 11.54
CA ASP A 113 -9.60 13.77 12.16
C ASP A 113 -9.86 13.38 13.62
N GLU A 114 -10.76 14.07 14.30
CA GLU A 114 -11.14 13.85 15.71
C GLU A 114 -12.05 12.62 15.87
N GLU A 115 -12.82 12.29 14.83
CA GLU A 115 -13.68 11.11 14.79
C GLU A 115 -12.90 9.83 14.41
N PHE A 116 -11.69 9.99 13.87
CA PHE A 116 -10.86 8.88 13.43
C PHE A 116 -10.21 8.17 14.62
N VAL A 117 -10.43 6.86 14.71
CA VAL A 117 -9.75 5.98 15.68
C VAL A 117 -8.51 5.39 15.02
N PRO A 118 -7.29 5.65 15.53
CA PRO A 118 -6.07 5.04 15.03
C PRO A 118 -6.05 3.53 15.24
N HIS A 119 -5.34 2.83 14.36
CA HIS A 119 -5.05 1.41 14.54
C HIS A 119 -4.06 1.23 15.69
N ASP A 120 -4.50 0.56 16.75
CA ASP A 120 -3.64 0.08 17.82
C ASP A 120 -2.92 -1.22 17.41
N TRP A 121 -1.99 -1.68 18.25
CA TRP A 121 -1.17 -2.86 17.93
C TRP A 121 -1.99 -4.15 17.81
N ASP A 122 -3.00 -4.34 18.66
CA ASP A 122 -3.78 -5.58 18.71
C ASP A 122 -4.76 -5.66 17.52
N ASP A 123 -5.30 -4.52 17.08
CA ASP A 123 -6.06 -4.39 15.85
C ASP A 123 -5.19 -4.73 14.63
N LEU A 124 -3.97 -4.19 14.56
CA LEU A 124 -3.03 -4.51 13.47
C LEU A 124 -2.67 -5.99 13.42
N GLN A 125 -2.40 -6.62 14.57
CA GLN A 125 -2.18 -8.07 14.66
C GLN A 125 -3.39 -8.83 14.12
N SER A 126 -4.60 -8.44 14.53
CA SER A 126 -5.85 -9.08 14.13
C SER A 126 -6.16 -8.91 12.64
N ILE A 127 -5.87 -7.74 12.08
CA ILE A 127 -6.02 -7.44 10.64
C ILE A 127 -5.07 -8.31 9.82
N ILE A 128 -3.78 -8.34 10.19
CA ILE A 128 -2.76 -9.10 9.46
C ILE A 128 -3.01 -10.60 9.57
N ALA A 129 -3.36 -11.11 10.76
CA ALA A 129 -3.65 -12.52 10.97
C ALA A 129 -4.84 -13.03 10.13
N ARG A 130 -5.83 -12.17 9.89
CA ARG A 130 -7.00 -12.48 9.03
C ARG A 130 -6.76 -12.16 7.55
N ASN A 131 -5.60 -11.60 7.21
CA ASN A 131 -5.28 -11.07 5.88
C ASN A 131 -6.31 -10.03 5.37
N ASP A 132 -6.96 -9.29 6.28
CA ASP A 132 -7.98 -8.27 5.97
C ASP A 132 -7.33 -6.90 5.71
N LEU A 133 -6.35 -6.86 4.82
CA LEU A 133 -5.49 -5.68 4.61
C LEU A 133 -6.27 -4.45 4.09
N ALA A 134 -7.49 -4.65 3.57
CA ALA A 134 -8.39 -3.58 3.17
C ALA A 134 -8.91 -2.76 4.36
N ALA A 135 -8.82 -3.30 5.58
CA ALA A 135 -9.18 -2.61 6.81
C ALA A 135 -8.14 -1.58 7.26
N LEU A 136 -6.92 -1.57 6.69
CA LEU A 136 -5.87 -0.62 7.04
C LEU A 136 -6.17 0.76 6.43
N LYS A 137 -6.36 1.76 7.29
CA LYS A 137 -6.86 3.08 6.93
C LYS A 137 -5.81 4.15 7.21
N ARG A 138 -5.87 5.22 6.42
CA ARG A 138 -5.16 6.47 6.73
C ARG A 138 -6.09 7.39 7.49
N LYS A 139 -5.50 8.26 8.31
CA LYS A 139 -6.22 9.38 8.91
C LYS A 139 -6.89 10.22 7.80
N PRO A 140 -8.09 10.79 8.00
CA PRO A 140 -8.79 11.54 6.95
C PRO A 140 -7.96 12.67 6.33
N SER A 141 -7.25 13.47 7.12
CA SER A 141 -6.34 14.51 6.61
C SER A 141 -5.15 13.93 5.82
N ASP A 142 -4.57 12.82 6.25
CA ASP A 142 -3.50 12.11 5.53
C ASP A 142 -3.99 11.56 4.21
N LEU A 143 -5.20 11.00 4.16
CA LEU A 143 -5.80 10.52 2.92
C LEU A 143 -6.00 11.66 1.93
N ARG A 144 -6.51 12.82 2.35
CA ARG A 144 -6.65 14.00 1.48
C ARG A 144 -5.30 14.45 0.93
N ARG A 145 -4.31 14.63 1.81
CA ARG A 145 -2.94 15.01 1.43
C ARG A 145 -2.30 13.99 0.47
N TYR A 146 -2.55 12.71 0.69
CA TYR A 146 -2.05 11.63 -0.15
C TYR A 146 -2.65 11.69 -1.56
N LEU A 147 -3.95 11.98 -1.69
CA LEU A 147 -4.62 12.12 -2.98
C LEU A 147 -4.07 13.32 -3.76
N ASP A 148 -3.90 14.47 -3.10
CA ASP A 148 -3.31 15.67 -3.70
C ASP A 148 -1.87 15.42 -4.15
N TRP A 149 -1.05 14.85 -3.27
CA TRP A 149 0.33 14.49 -3.60
C TRP A 149 0.40 13.46 -4.74
N SER A 150 -0.49 12.47 -4.75
CA SER A 150 -0.51 11.44 -5.80
C SER A 150 -0.84 12.04 -7.16
N ALA A 151 -1.80 12.97 -7.22
CA ALA A 151 -2.15 13.69 -8.44
C ALA A 151 -0.97 14.54 -8.93
N ALA A 152 -0.37 15.35 -8.06
CA ALA A 152 0.79 16.18 -8.40
C ALA A 152 2.01 15.35 -8.84
N THR A 153 2.30 14.26 -8.14
CA THR A 153 3.42 13.37 -8.44
C THR A 153 3.23 12.67 -9.78
N LYS A 154 2.02 12.19 -10.09
CA LYS A 154 1.73 11.60 -11.41
C LYS A 154 1.85 12.63 -12.53
N ALA A 155 1.38 13.86 -12.31
CA ALA A 155 1.54 14.93 -13.28
C ALA A 155 3.02 15.26 -13.57
N GLN A 156 3.87 15.25 -12.53
CA GLN A 156 5.28 15.60 -12.66
C GLN A 156 6.17 14.45 -13.18
N TYR A 157 5.96 13.22 -12.70
CA TYR A 157 6.85 12.09 -12.96
C TYR A 157 6.24 11.03 -13.90
N GLY A 158 5.00 11.23 -14.35
CA GLY A 158 4.22 10.27 -15.14
C GLY A 158 3.63 9.12 -14.31
N SER A 159 4.34 8.67 -13.28
CA SER A 159 3.84 7.67 -12.33
C SER A 159 4.48 7.83 -10.95
N ILE A 160 3.82 7.31 -9.92
CA ILE A 160 4.40 7.24 -8.57
C ILE A 160 5.61 6.32 -8.56
N MET A 161 5.61 5.24 -9.34
CA MET A 161 6.77 4.35 -9.50
C MET A 161 7.99 5.15 -9.96
N ASN A 162 7.86 5.98 -11.00
CA ASN A 162 8.96 6.80 -11.51
C ASN A 162 9.49 7.75 -10.43
N TYR A 163 8.60 8.40 -9.68
CA TYR A 163 9.00 9.22 -8.54
C TYR A 163 9.80 8.43 -7.51
N ILE A 164 9.30 7.26 -7.09
CA ILE A 164 9.95 6.42 -6.08
C ILE A 164 11.32 5.97 -6.57
N CYS A 165 11.43 5.42 -7.78
CA CYS A 165 12.69 4.97 -8.35
C CYS A 165 13.69 6.12 -8.49
N GLN A 166 13.28 7.28 -8.98
CA GLN A 166 14.19 8.42 -9.23
C GLN A 166 14.57 9.17 -7.95
N LYS A 167 13.62 9.41 -7.04
CA LYS A 167 13.81 10.30 -5.89
C LYS A 167 14.10 9.56 -4.59
N ARG A 168 13.42 8.45 -4.33
CA ARG A 168 13.52 7.72 -3.05
C ARG A 168 14.59 6.64 -3.10
N LEU A 169 14.54 5.80 -4.14
CA LEU A 169 15.40 4.63 -4.25
C LEU A 169 16.70 4.93 -4.99
N ARG A 170 16.67 5.89 -5.93
CA ARG A 170 17.78 6.17 -6.87
C ARG A 170 18.16 4.94 -7.69
N TRP A 171 17.15 4.13 -8.05
CA TRP A 171 17.27 2.93 -8.88
C TRP A 171 17.00 3.26 -10.36
N SER A 172 17.62 4.32 -10.86
CA SER A 172 17.59 4.67 -12.28
C SER A 172 18.59 3.79 -13.04
N SER A 173 18.19 3.26 -14.20
CA SER A 173 19.13 2.72 -15.16
C SER A 173 20.18 3.81 -15.49
N PRO A 174 21.47 3.48 -15.61
CA PRO A 174 22.46 4.43 -16.09
C PRO A 174 22.11 4.80 -17.54
N SER A 175 21.34 5.87 -17.72
CA SER A 175 21.00 6.41 -19.03
C SER A 175 22.12 7.35 -19.49
N GLU A 176 22.99 6.84 -20.35
CA GLU A 176 23.63 7.55 -21.49
C GLU A 176 24.20 8.98 -21.26
N SER A 177 24.68 9.33 -20.07
CA SER A 177 25.37 10.61 -19.85
C SER A 177 26.91 10.54 -19.86
N ASP A 178 27.49 9.34 -20.01
CA ASP A 178 28.95 9.15 -19.99
C ASP A 178 29.56 8.91 -21.39
N ALA A 179 28.77 9.00 -22.48
CA ALA A 179 29.20 8.67 -23.83
C ALA A 179 29.81 9.84 -24.65
N ASN A 180 30.29 10.91 -24.01
CA ASN A 180 31.01 12.00 -24.71
C ASN A 180 32.35 12.31 -24.04
N THR A 181 33.32 11.40 -24.21
CA THR A 181 34.74 11.77 -24.16
C THR A 181 35.38 11.37 -25.49
N PRO A 182 35.84 12.31 -26.33
CA PRO A 182 36.56 11.97 -27.55
C PRO A 182 38.00 11.61 -27.16
N THR A 183 38.38 10.35 -27.30
CA THR A 183 39.81 9.98 -27.33
C THR A 183 40.10 9.25 -28.64
N SER A 184 40.95 9.91 -29.41
CA SER A 184 41.60 9.46 -30.63
C SER A 184 42.52 8.25 -30.36
N GLN A 185 42.35 7.16 -31.12
CA GLN A 185 43.44 6.41 -31.79
C GLN A 185 42.92 5.22 -32.63
N SER A 186 43.64 4.99 -33.73
CA SER A 186 43.36 4.16 -34.92
C SER A 186 43.67 2.64 -34.76
N PRO A 187 43.38 1.79 -35.77
CA PRO A 187 43.09 0.36 -35.58
C PRO A 187 44.26 -0.59 -35.88
N SER A 188 44.23 -1.81 -35.31
CA SER A 188 44.95 -2.97 -35.86
C SER A 188 44.21 -4.30 -35.69
N SER A 189 44.33 -5.12 -36.72
CA SER A 189 43.56 -6.29 -37.14
C SER A 189 43.70 -7.61 -36.34
N ALA A 190 42.54 -8.26 -36.10
CA ALA A 190 42.17 -9.68 -36.33
C ALA A 190 42.81 -10.84 -35.50
N PRO A 191 42.28 -12.10 -35.55
CA PRO A 191 41.23 -12.62 -34.65
C PRO A 191 41.58 -13.97 -33.96
N SER A 192 40.95 -14.32 -32.83
CA SER A 192 40.90 -15.74 -32.36
C SER A 192 39.80 -16.05 -31.34
N LEU A 193 39.01 -17.07 -31.72
CA LEU A 193 38.19 -18.06 -31.02
C LEU A 193 37.75 -17.93 -29.54
N ALA A 194 36.43 -18.06 -29.39
CA ALA A 194 35.70 -18.90 -28.43
C ALA A 194 35.73 -18.53 -26.94
N SER A 195 34.71 -17.78 -26.51
CA SER A 195 34.18 -17.80 -25.14
C SER A 195 32.66 -17.65 -25.16
N VAL A 196 32.00 -18.66 -24.60
CA VAL A 196 30.59 -18.82 -24.20
C VAL A 196 29.80 -17.50 -24.02
N PRO A 197 28.56 -17.35 -24.55
CA PRO A 197 27.66 -16.31 -24.09
C PRO A 197 26.79 -16.85 -22.94
N ASP A 198 27.35 -16.87 -21.73
CA ASP A 198 26.54 -16.83 -20.51
C ASP A 198 26.24 -15.35 -20.24
N THR A 199 25.02 -14.92 -20.58
CA THR A 199 24.20 -13.86 -19.95
C THR A 199 23.11 -13.46 -20.96
N PRO A 200 21.81 -13.72 -20.71
CA PRO A 200 20.77 -13.07 -21.49
C PRO A 200 20.68 -11.60 -21.03
N ALA A 201 21.23 -10.75 -21.87
CA ALA A 201 20.64 -9.49 -22.30
C ALA A 201 20.00 -8.61 -21.21
N ALA A 202 20.78 -7.65 -20.73
CA ALA A 202 20.24 -6.33 -20.45
C ALA A 202 19.49 -5.79 -21.69
N ILE A 203 18.44 -5.01 -21.42
CA ILE A 203 17.58 -4.25 -22.34
C ILE A 203 16.23 -4.95 -22.66
N GLN A 204 15.29 -4.81 -21.73
CA GLN A 204 13.94 -4.35 -22.06
C GLN A 204 13.63 -3.10 -21.22
N SER A 205 13.17 -2.05 -21.89
CA SER A 205 12.75 -0.80 -21.27
C SER A 205 11.66 -1.08 -20.23
N GLY A 206 12.01 -1.02 -18.93
CA GLY A 206 11.05 -1.22 -17.82
C GLY A 206 11.48 -2.20 -16.72
N VAL A 207 12.54 -2.99 -16.90
CA VAL A 207 13.02 -3.93 -15.85
C VAL A 207 14.10 -3.25 -14.99
N ILE A 208 13.84 -3.13 -13.68
CA ILE A 208 14.84 -2.69 -12.71
C ILE A 208 15.84 -3.85 -12.52
N ALA A 209 17.11 -3.63 -12.85
CA ALA A 209 18.13 -4.67 -12.75
C ALA A 209 18.44 -5.01 -11.28
N PHE A 210 18.44 -6.30 -10.96
CA PHE A 210 18.85 -6.86 -9.67
C PHE A 210 20.10 -7.74 -9.82
N ARG A 211 20.89 -7.88 -8.75
CA ARG A 211 22.12 -8.67 -8.70
C ARG A 211 21.87 -10.13 -8.31
N ASN A 212 20.84 -10.38 -7.49
CA ASN A 212 20.52 -11.69 -6.96
C ASN A 212 19.05 -12.04 -7.24
N PRO A 213 18.77 -13.21 -7.89
CA PRO A 213 17.41 -13.64 -8.16
C PRO A 213 16.64 -14.07 -6.91
N ARG A 214 17.30 -14.26 -5.75
CA ARG A 214 16.64 -14.53 -4.47
C ARG A 214 16.28 -13.21 -3.79
N PRO A 215 14.99 -12.92 -3.53
CA PRO A 215 14.59 -11.71 -2.83
C PRO A 215 15.33 -11.53 -1.50
N PHE A 216 15.76 -10.29 -1.24
CA PHE A 216 16.44 -9.89 0.00
C PHE A 216 17.78 -10.59 0.30
N ALA A 217 18.39 -11.24 -0.69
CA ALA A 217 19.68 -11.92 -0.53
C ALA A 217 20.89 -10.99 -0.73
N ASP A 218 20.75 -9.90 -1.49
CA ASP A 218 21.78 -8.88 -1.72
C ASP A 218 21.29 -7.53 -1.20
N SER A 219 22.11 -6.84 -0.40
CA SER A 219 21.78 -5.54 0.18
C SER A 219 21.63 -4.42 -0.85
N GLU A 220 22.19 -4.58 -2.06
CA GLU A 220 22.05 -3.62 -3.16
C GLU A 220 20.69 -3.76 -3.90
N ASP A 221 19.98 -4.87 -3.68
CA ASP A 221 18.71 -5.17 -4.34
C ASP A 221 17.47 -4.80 -3.52
N TYR A 222 17.65 -4.28 -2.31
CA TYR A 222 16.54 -3.76 -1.51
C TYR A 222 16.89 -2.47 -0.80
N LYS A 223 15.85 -1.74 -0.36
CA LYS A 223 16.03 -0.54 0.44
C LYS A 223 14.90 -0.40 1.44
N ILE A 224 15.26 -0.14 2.70
CA ILE A 224 14.31 0.11 3.78
C ILE A 224 14.15 1.63 3.89
N LEU A 225 12.91 2.12 3.93
CA LEU A 225 12.58 3.54 4.08
C LEU A 225 11.39 3.69 5.00
N ARG A 226 11.26 4.84 5.70
CA ARG A 226 9.97 5.21 6.27
C ARG A 226 8.94 5.41 5.17
N ASN A 227 7.71 5.02 5.46
CA ASN A 227 6.58 5.31 4.58
C ASN A 227 6.27 6.80 4.64
N ASP A 228 6.33 7.50 3.51
CA ASP A 228 5.95 8.91 3.41
C ASP A 228 4.45 9.14 3.65
N TRP A 229 3.65 8.07 3.49
CA TRP A 229 2.20 8.08 3.60
C TRP A 229 1.74 6.94 4.50
N PRO A 230 2.09 6.99 5.81
CA PRO A 230 1.78 5.93 6.76
C PRO A 230 0.27 5.77 6.95
N TYR A 231 -0.13 4.63 7.52
CA TYR A 231 -1.49 4.46 8.01
C TYR A 231 -1.77 5.33 9.23
N GLY A 232 -3.05 5.46 9.59
CA GLY A 232 -3.47 6.13 10.81
C GLY A 232 -3.20 5.22 12.00
N LEU A 233 -1.97 5.24 12.51
CA LEU A 233 -1.47 4.36 13.54
C LEU A 233 -1.44 5.07 14.91
N GLU A 234 -1.56 4.31 15.99
CA GLU A 234 -1.35 4.81 17.36
C GLU A 234 0.08 5.35 17.57
N PRO A 235 0.30 6.37 18.43
CA PRO A 235 1.64 6.80 18.79
C PRO A 235 2.54 5.64 19.25
N GLY A 236 3.82 5.69 18.87
CA GLY A 236 4.78 4.61 19.12
C GLY A 236 4.88 3.59 17.98
N ILE A 237 3.91 3.56 17.05
CA ILE A 237 3.98 2.67 15.88
C ILE A 237 4.58 3.40 14.68
N SER A 238 5.67 2.86 14.14
CA SER A 238 6.32 3.35 12.92
C SER A 238 6.02 2.46 11.72
N HIS A 239 5.84 3.07 10.54
CA HIS A 239 5.57 2.37 9.28
C HIS A 239 6.77 2.47 8.35
N LEU A 240 7.45 1.35 8.14
CA LEU A 240 8.53 1.22 7.16
C LEU A 240 8.04 0.47 5.91
N VAL A 241 8.75 0.69 4.82
CA VAL A 241 8.58 -0.03 3.56
C VAL A 241 9.94 -0.56 3.12
N VAL A 242 9.98 -1.86 2.86
CA VAL A 242 11.14 -2.53 2.26
C VAL A 242 10.85 -2.70 0.78
N TRP A 243 11.52 -1.89 -0.03
CA TRP A 243 11.45 -1.96 -1.49
C TRP A 243 12.40 -3.03 -2.00
N SER A 244 11.99 -3.81 -3.00
CA SER A 244 12.83 -4.84 -3.63
C SER A 244 12.93 -4.64 -5.14
N ARG A 245 14.14 -4.79 -5.68
CA ARG A 245 14.38 -4.92 -7.13
C ARG A 245 14.06 -6.32 -7.62
N THR A 246 14.27 -7.32 -6.78
CA THR A 246 14.03 -8.72 -7.10
C THR A 246 12.54 -9.03 -6.94
N PRO A 247 11.88 -9.57 -7.98
CA PRO A 247 10.48 -9.96 -7.90
C PRO A 247 10.21 -10.96 -6.77
N ILE A 248 9.10 -10.80 -6.05
CA ILE A 248 8.66 -11.74 -5.00
C ILE A 248 7.61 -12.66 -5.62
N PRO A 249 7.86 -13.99 -5.72
CA PRO A 249 6.89 -14.91 -6.29
C PRO A 249 5.53 -14.91 -5.56
N VAL A 250 4.45 -15.00 -6.32
CA VAL A 250 3.05 -15.06 -5.86
C VAL A 250 2.35 -16.27 -6.49
N GLU A 251 1.33 -16.81 -5.83
CA GLU A 251 0.63 -18.04 -6.24
C GLU A 251 -0.21 -17.86 -7.51
N ASP A 252 -0.70 -16.63 -7.76
CA ASP A 252 -1.68 -16.34 -8.80
C ASP A 252 -1.60 -14.88 -9.30
N GLY A 253 -2.57 -14.50 -10.14
CA GLY A 253 -2.72 -13.12 -10.63
C GLY A 253 -3.31 -12.14 -9.61
N GLU A 254 -3.79 -12.59 -8.45
CA GLU A 254 -4.34 -11.76 -7.38
C GLU A 254 -3.24 -11.24 -6.44
N GLY A 255 -2.09 -11.92 -6.43
CA GLY A 255 -0.87 -11.48 -5.76
C GLY A 255 -0.72 -12.01 -4.34
N HIS A 256 -1.37 -13.13 -4.03
CA HIS A 256 -1.14 -13.86 -2.78
C HIS A 256 0.28 -14.45 -2.76
N LEU A 257 0.98 -14.29 -1.64
CA LEU A 257 2.33 -14.82 -1.47
C LEU A 257 2.31 -16.35 -1.46
N THR A 258 3.28 -16.98 -2.13
CA THR A 258 3.55 -18.41 -1.94
C THR A 258 4.06 -18.68 -0.53
N ASP A 259 3.87 -19.90 -0.02
CA ASP A 259 4.47 -20.33 1.25
C ASP A 259 5.99 -20.11 1.29
N ASP A 260 6.69 -20.40 0.18
CA ASP A 260 8.13 -20.16 0.06
C ASP A 260 8.47 -18.67 0.14
N SER A 261 7.72 -17.80 -0.53
CA SER A 261 7.92 -16.35 -0.47
C SER A 261 7.62 -15.80 0.92
N LYS A 262 6.62 -16.34 1.62
CA LYS A 262 6.32 -15.98 3.00
C LYS A 262 7.49 -16.36 3.92
N ALA A 263 8.01 -17.57 3.80
CA ALA A 263 9.18 -18.01 4.55
C ALA A 263 10.43 -17.15 4.25
N LEU A 264 10.66 -16.78 2.99
CA LEU A 264 11.74 -15.87 2.61
C LEU A 264 11.62 -14.49 3.27
N ILE A 265 10.40 -13.94 3.34
CA ILE A 265 10.16 -12.66 4.00
C ILE A 265 10.31 -12.80 5.51
N ASP A 266 9.76 -13.86 6.12
CA ASP A 266 9.92 -14.14 7.55
C ASP A 266 11.40 -14.23 7.94
N ASP A 267 12.21 -14.96 7.18
CA ASP A 267 13.66 -15.08 7.40
C ASP A 267 14.37 -13.73 7.26
N PHE A 268 13.96 -12.90 6.30
CA PHE A 268 14.50 -11.56 6.14
C PHE A 268 14.10 -10.65 7.32
N VAL A 269 12.85 -10.70 7.75
CA VAL A 269 12.35 -9.89 8.87
C VAL A 269 13.04 -10.26 10.17
N GLN A 270 13.20 -11.57 10.41
CA GLN A 270 13.91 -12.10 11.56
C GLN A 270 15.35 -11.58 11.61
N ARG A 271 16.14 -11.76 10.53
CA ARG A 271 17.56 -11.36 10.50
C ARG A 271 17.79 -9.86 10.55
N THR A 272 16.93 -9.08 9.89
CA THR A 272 17.12 -7.64 9.72
C THR A 272 16.58 -6.84 10.90
N PHE A 273 15.35 -7.14 11.34
CA PHE A 273 14.66 -6.35 12.36
C PHE A 273 14.77 -7.01 13.73
N VAL A 274 14.25 -8.24 13.87
CA VAL A 274 14.15 -8.90 15.19
C VAL A 274 15.53 -9.15 15.79
N ASP A 275 16.47 -9.71 15.02
CA ASP A 275 17.82 -9.99 15.52
C ASP A 275 18.60 -8.71 15.84
N ARG A 276 18.29 -7.59 15.16
CA ARG A 276 18.87 -6.29 15.50
C ARG A 276 18.34 -5.77 16.84
N LEU A 277 17.05 -5.96 17.12
CA LEU A 277 16.47 -5.64 18.43
C LEU A 277 17.01 -6.54 19.55
N ILE A 278 17.22 -7.85 19.27
CA ILE A 278 17.88 -8.78 20.21
C ILE A 278 19.30 -8.32 20.56
N ARG A 279 20.06 -7.84 19.59
CA ARG A 279 21.43 -7.36 19.77
C ARG A 279 21.51 -5.93 20.32
N ASP A 280 20.40 -5.30 20.66
CA ASP A 280 20.40 -3.92 21.16
C ASP A 280 21.26 -3.81 22.42
N PRO A 281 22.35 -3.01 22.44
CA PRO A 281 23.26 -2.94 23.59
C PRO A 281 22.57 -2.44 24.86
N GLN A 282 21.51 -1.65 24.69
CA GLN A 282 20.71 -1.12 25.79
C GLN A 282 19.65 -2.10 26.29
N GLN A 283 19.45 -3.25 25.62
CA GLN A 283 18.47 -4.28 25.96
C GLN A 283 17.07 -3.71 26.20
N ARG A 284 16.64 -2.79 25.33
CA ARG A 284 15.36 -2.06 25.49
C ARG A 284 14.11 -2.93 25.31
N PHE A 285 14.25 -4.15 24.80
CA PHE A 285 13.13 -4.99 24.36
C PHE A 285 13.13 -6.33 25.09
N GLU A 286 12.06 -6.62 25.85
CA GLU A 286 11.85 -7.91 26.51
C GLU A 286 11.49 -9.01 25.50
N ASP A 287 10.56 -8.71 24.60
CA ASP A 287 10.20 -9.59 23.47
C ASP A 287 10.37 -8.83 22.13
N PRO A 288 11.59 -8.86 21.55
CA PRO A 288 11.89 -8.25 20.26
C PRO A 288 10.96 -8.65 19.11
N LYS A 289 10.48 -9.90 19.10
CA LYS A 289 9.63 -10.41 18.01
C LYS A 289 8.24 -9.77 18.06
N SER A 290 7.70 -9.57 19.25
CA SER A 290 6.40 -8.91 19.44
C SER A 290 6.34 -7.46 18.98
N GLN A 291 7.48 -6.82 18.71
CA GLN A 291 7.56 -5.43 18.28
C GLN A 291 7.48 -5.27 16.76
N ILE A 292 7.50 -6.37 16.00
CA ILE A 292 7.59 -6.34 14.54
C ILE A 292 6.38 -7.07 13.94
N LEU A 293 5.67 -6.37 13.05
CA LEU A 293 4.68 -6.95 12.16
C LEU A 293 5.06 -6.67 10.72
N TRP A 294 4.68 -7.56 9.81
CA TRP A 294 4.85 -7.33 8.39
C TRP A 294 3.66 -7.84 7.59
N PHE A 295 3.43 -7.22 6.44
CA PHE A 295 2.47 -7.69 5.45
C PHE A 295 2.87 -7.21 4.05
N LYS A 296 2.33 -7.88 3.03
CA LYS A 296 2.42 -7.45 1.64
C LYS A 296 1.01 -7.21 1.12
N ASN A 297 0.76 -6.01 0.61
CA ASN A 297 -0.51 -5.73 -0.06
C ASN A 297 -0.63 -6.58 -1.33
N TRP A 298 -1.79 -7.19 -1.54
CA TRP A 298 -2.14 -7.90 -2.77
C TRP A 298 -2.49 -6.90 -3.90
N VAL A 299 -2.60 -7.35 -5.14
CA VAL A 299 -2.60 -6.49 -6.35
C VAL A 299 -3.70 -5.42 -6.31
N GLY A 300 -4.85 -5.73 -5.71
CA GLY A 300 -6.00 -4.82 -5.59
C GLY A 300 -5.73 -3.56 -4.74
N LEU A 301 -4.84 -3.64 -3.74
CA LEU A 301 -4.61 -2.57 -2.75
C LEU A 301 -3.30 -1.79 -2.94
N GLN A 302 -2.44 -2.24 -3.85
CA GLN A 302 -1.16 -1.59 -4.10
C GLN A 302 -1.32 -0.32 -4.95
N SER A 303 -0.86 0.81 -4.42
CA SER A 303 -0.74 2.05 -5.19
C SER A 303 0.40 2.01 -6.23
N VAL A 304 1.38 1.11 -6.04
CA VAL A 304 2.55 0.94 -6.93
C VAL A 304 2.76 -0.54 -7.22
N ARG A 305 2.04 -1.06 -8.22
CA ARG A 305 2.05 -2.49 -8.58
C ARG A 305 3.34 -2.96 -9.25
N ALA A 306 4.01 -2.05 -9.94
CA ALA A 306 5.19 -2.38 -10.76
C ALA A 306 6.49 -2.44 -9.94
N LEU A 307 6.44 -2.21 -8.63
CA LEU A 307 7.60 -2.24 -7.76
C LEU A 307 7.30 -3.04 -6.50
N GLU A 308 8.06 -4.09 -6.27
CA GLU A 308 7.85 -4.98 -5.13
C GLU A 308 8.17 -4.28 -3.82
N HIS A 309 7.30 -4.46 -2.84
CA HIS A 309 7.50 -3.92 -1.50
C HIS A 309 6.78 -4.73 -0.42
N VAL A 310 7.38 -4.75 0.76
CA VAL A 310 6.81 -5.30 1.99
C VAL A 310 6.69 -4.16 3.00
N HIS A 311 5.56 -4.10 3.71
CA HIS A 311 5.37 -3.15 4.79
C HIS A 311 5.80 -3.77 6.12
N ILE A 312 6.56 -3.00 6.89
CA ILE A 312 6.97 -3.37 8.25
C ILE A 312 6.36 -2.35 9.21
N LEU A 313 5.65 -2.83 10.22
CA LEU A 313 5.19 -2.00 11.34
C LEU A 313 6.03 -2.34 12.55
N THR A 314 6.53 -1.32 13.23
CA THR A 314 7.34 -1.49 14.43
C THR A 314 6.72 -0.73 15.59
N ARG A 315 6.55 -1.36 16.74
CA ARG A 315 6.03 -0.71 17.95
C ARG A 315 7.17 -0.33 18.89
N ASP A 316 7.11 0.89 19.41
CA ASP A 316 8.00 1.45 20.43
C ASP A 316 9.49 1.30 20.11
N VAL A 317 9.84 1.23 18.82
CA VAL A 317 11.23 1.18 18.36
C VAL A 317 11.79 2.61 18.32
N PRO A 318 12.87 2.89 19.06
CA PRO A 318 13.46 4.22 19.12
C PRO A 318 14.05 4.71 17.79
N GLU A 319 14.05 6.04 17.63
CA GLU A 319 14.47 6.73 16.41
C GLU A 319 15.90 6.38 15.95
N ASP A 320 16.83 6.10 16.87
CA ASP A 320 18.21 5.70 16.52
C ASP A 320 18.24 4.40 15.70
N ILE A 321 17.41 3.42 16.07
CA ILE A 321 17.29 2.16 15.33
C ILE A 321 16.55 2.38 14.01
N LEU A 322 15.50 3.21 14.01
CA LEU A 322 14.76 3.53 12.79
C LEU A 322 15.65 4.24 11.75
N PHE A 323 16.50 5.16 12.18
CA PHE A 323 17.49 5.82 11.31
C PHE A 323 18.57 4.87 10.80
N GLU A 324 19.03 3.94 11.65
CA GLU A 324 19.95 2.88 11.23
C GLU A 324 19.36 2.06 10.07
N TRP A 325 18.10 1.64 10.18
CA TRP A 325 17.44 0.87 9.13
C TRP A 325 17.14 1.70 7.88
N SER A 326 16.61 2.92 8.03
CA SER A 326 16.18 3.74 6.89
C SER A 326 17.34 4.42 6.15
N GLY A 327 18.51 4.52 6.78
CA GLY A 327 19.63 5.32 6.29
C GLY A 327 19.32 6.82 6.26
N GLU A 328 18.27 7.25 6.95
CA GLU A 328 18.00 8.66 7.19
C GLU A 328 19.11 9.22 8.08
N SER A 329 19.64 10.39 7.71
CA SER A 329 20.63 11.09 8.52
C SER A 329 19.99 11.50 9.84
N GLY A 330 20.02 10.63 10.85
CA GLY A 330 19.63 10.95 12.21
C GLY A 330 20.47 12.11 12.69
N ALA A 331 19.83 13.22 13.06
CA ALA A 331 20.48 14.34 13.72
C ALA A 331 21.33 13.80 14.87
N LYS A 332 22.61 14.19 14.89
CA LYS A 332 23.42 14.06 16.10
C LYS A 332 22.61 14.66 17.24
N GLN A 333 22.32 13.86 18.27
CA GLN A 333 21.97 14.41 19.57
C GLN A 333 23.27 14.99 20.11
N ASP A 334 23.43 16.31 19.95
CA ASP A 334 24.43 17.10 20.66
C ASP A 334 24.01 17.31 22.12
#